data_AF-A0A321LD06-F1
#
_entry.id   AF-A0A321LD06-F1
#
_cell.length_a   1.000
_cell.length_b   1.000
_cell.length_c   1.000
_cell.angle_alpha   90.00
_cell.angle_beta   90.00
_cell.angle_gamma   90.00
#
_symmetry.space_group_name_H-M   'P 1'
#
loop_
_entity.id
_entity.type
_entity.pdbx_description
1 polymer ?
#
loop_
_entity_poly.entity_id
_entity_poly.type
_entity_poly.pdbx_seq_one_letter_code
_entity_poly.pdbx_strand_id
1 'polypeptide(L)'
;MPPNPICLAVLPTLPVAVATGDAAVGSAAAATPNGAGQKLASPTSGIINGLCNVQLNVVGCGFVPNLVTTICQGFADQTGIPLQRPGKTVTTALTVNCDTNGDGVPDLAIPLTAVTPVSPNLVRGTLQSLVPQLPGTAFPLTCCGGFATMNATVTFTAGNNNIFNLLTTGGFTRTTTCVLDLGLRAPVVISASPSGPVDCANPQDIIITGACFILPNGTANVTSVFAVDAANPNNVIQAQRFVILSPNLIDALFSFGTANAGHTFLIFASGPNGTSRNLSTLPAGSPAGCPTGNEQGILVSFQCQAPPPPPITIQVLSCSIDRPAGGGFTLTVLGSGFKSGITVKIGGNTVNKVKFKNDSKLVLKGVCGFLPGAIVVQNPGETASNPFQCNQTCN
;
A
#
# COMPACT_ATOMS: atom_id res chain seq x y z
N MET A 1 -20.12 31.16 -36.53
CA MET A 1 -19.03 30.85 -35.57
C MET A 1 -18.09 29.90 -36.28
N PRO A 2 -16.76 30.08 -36.21
CA PRO A 2 -15.85 29.04 -36.72
C PRO A 2 -16.14 27.72 -36.00
N PRO A 3 -15.91 26.56 -36.64
CA PRO A 3 -16.08 25.26 -36.00
C PRO A 3 -15.34 25.23 -34.66
N ASN A 4 -15.88 24.52 -33.66
CA ASN A 4 -15.22 24.37 -32.37
C ASN A 4 -13.76 23.97 -32.62
N PRO A 5 -12.78 24.72 -32.09
CA PRO A 5 -11.38 24.42 -32.32
C PRO A 5 -11.11 22.99 -31.81
N ILE A 6 -10.76 22.10 -32.72
CA ILE A 6 -10.32 20.75 -32.38
C ILE A 6 -8.96 20.93 -31.71
N CYS A 7 -8.83 20.43 -30.49
CA CYS A 7 -7.56 20.44 -29.77
C CYS A 7 -7.16 19.03 -29.36
N LEU A 8 -5.84 18.82 -29.29
CA LEU A 8 -5.22 17.55 -28.95
C LEU A 8 -4.19 17.80 -27.84
N ALA A 9 -4.24 16.99 -26.80
CA ALA A 9 -3.17 16.91 -25.81
C ALA A 9 -2.07 16.01 -26.36
N VAL A 10 -0.84 16.50 -26.40
CA VAL A 10 0.32 15.72 -26.85
C VAL A 10 1.41 15.84 -25.80
N LEU A 11 2.12 14.74 -25.55
CA LEU A 11 3.32 14.78 -24.73
C LEU A 11 4.44 15.51 -25.49
N PRO A 12 5.22 16.39 -24.83
CA PRO A 12 6.49 16.82 -25.39
C PRO A 12 7.33 15.56 -25.61
N THR A 13 7.76 15.33 -26.85
CA THR A 13 8.44 14.10 -27.28
C THR A 13 9.56 13.69 -26.31
N LEU A 14 9.26 12.67 -25.50
CA LEU A 14 10.21 11.70 -24.99
C LEU A 14 9.55 10.34 -25.25
N PRO A 15 10.19 9.44 -26.02
CA PRO A 15 9.61 8.15 -26.33
C PRO A 15 9.48 7.35 -25.02
N VAL A 16 8.28 6.87 -24.71
CA VAL A 16 8.19 5.66 -23.89
C VAL A 16 8.73 4.56 -24.79
N ALA A 17 10.02 4.28 -24.68
CA ALA A 17 10.65 3.18 -25.38
C ALA A 17 10.06 1.87 -24.82
N VAL A 18 9.10 1.31 -25.52
CA VAL A 18 8.74 -0.10 -25.36
C VAL A 18 9.73 -0.86 -26.24
N ALA A 19 10.67 -1.58 -25.62
CA ALA A 19 11.62 -2.38 -26.38
C ALA A 19 10.86 -3.47 -27.16
N THR A 20 11.24 -3.66 -28.42
CA THR A 20 10.68 -4.71 -29.28
C THR A 20 11.16 -6.07 -28.77
N GLY A 21 10.28 -6.84 -28.13
CA GLY A 21 10.59 -8.18 -27.62
C GLY A 21 9.99 -8.56 -26.26
N ASP A 22 9.30 -7.64 -25.56
CA ASP A 22 8.67 -7.95 -24.28
C ASP A 22 7.48 -8.92 -24.42
N ALA A 23 7.38 -9.87 -23.48
CA ALA A 23 6.32 -10.86 -23.45
C ALA A 23 4.93 -10.21 -23.43
N ALA A 24 3.94 -10.89 -24.03
CA ALA A 24 2.56 -10.40 -24.06
C ALA A 24 2.06 -10.01 -22.66
N VAL A 25 1.47 -8.81 -22.60
CA VAL A 25 0.87 -8.22 -21.40
C VAL A 25 -0.09 -9.22 -20.74
N GLY A 26 0.17 -9.57 -19.48
CA GLY A 26 -0.70 -10.47 -18.69
C GLY A 26 -0.35 -11.97 -18.66
N SER A 27 0.82 -12.41 -19.13
CA SER A 27 1.25 -13.81 -19.01
C SER A 27 2.05 -14.13 -17.74
N ALA A 28 2.04 -15.39 -17.27
CA ALA A 28 2.90 -15.87 -16.17
C ALA A 28 4.41 -15.72 -16.47
N ALA A 29 4.79 -15.70 -17.76
CA ALA A 29 6.14 -15.40 -18.23
C ALA A 29 6.51 -13.91 -18.07
N ALA A 30 5.52 -13.01 -18.16
CA ALA A 30 5.68 -11.60 -17.80
C ALA A 30 5.72 -11.39 -16.27
N ALA A 31 5.63 -12.45 -15.45
CA ALA A 31 5.68 -12.43 -13.99
C ALA A 31 6.93 -13.13 -13.40
N THR A 32 7.88 -13.58 -14.24
CA THR A 32 9.05 -14.32 -13.78
C THR A 32 10.22 -13.36 -13.43
N PRO A 33 10.81 -13.43 -12.21
CA PRO A 33 11.98 -12.63 -11.84
C PRO A 33 13.22 -12.98 -12.67
N ASN A 34 14.07 -12.00 -12.99
CA ASN A 34 15.42 -12.29 -13.48
C ASN A 34 16.34 -12.69 -12.30
N GLY A 35 17.48 -13.31 -12.60
CA GLY A 35 18.42 -13.88 -11.60
C GLY A 35 19.07 -12.89 -10.62
N ALA A 36 18.69 -11.61 -10.62
CA ALA A 36 19.10 -10.59 -9.66
C ALA A 36 17.96 -10.15 -8.71
N GLY A 37 16.78 -10.79 -8.79
CA GLY A 37 15.66 -10.48 -7.90
C GLY A 37 15.00 -9.11 -8.15
N GLN A 38 15.39 -8.40 -9.21
CA GLN A 38 14.79 -7.14 -9.61
C GLN A 38 14.05 -7.33 -10.94
N LYS A 39 12.74 -7.57 -10.84
CA LYS A 39 11.86 -7.44 -12.00
C LYS A 39 11.62 -5.94 -12.23
N LEU A 40 12.15 -5.41 -13.33
CA LEU A 40 11.70 -4.10 -13.83
C LEU A 40 10.22 -4.29 -14.21
N ALA A 41 9.30 -3.66 -13.46
CA ALA A 41 7.91 -3.61 -13.90
C ALA A 41 7.90 -2.95 -15.29
N SER A 42 7.53 -3.71 -16.34
CA SER A 42 7.36 -3.14 -17.68
C SER A 42 6.50 -1.88 -17.55
N PRO A 43 6.90 -0.78 -18.21
CA PRO A 43 6.20 0.49 -18.10
C PRO A 43 4.74 0.27 -18.43
N THR A 44 3.89 0.55 -17.46
CA THR A 44 2.44 0.48 -17.61
C THR A 44 2.07 1.58 -18.58
N SER A 45 1.42 1.20 -19.68
CA SER A 45 1.15 2.14 -20.78
C SER A 45 0.23 3.26 -20.30
N GLY A 46 0.67 4.51 -20.42
CA GLY A 46 -0.12 5.69 -20.08
C GLY A 46 0.54 6.66 -19.12
N ILE A 47 0.17 7.94 -19.24
CA ILE A 47 0.69 9.01 -18.36
C ILE A 47 0.20 8.88 -16.93
N ILE A 48 -0.90 8.14 -16.70
CA ILE A 48 -1.50 7.98 -15.37
C ILE A 48 -0.62 7.21 -14.38
N ASN A 49 0.28 6.39 -14.91
CA ASN A 49 1.26 5.65 -14.12
C ASN A 49 2.59 6.42 -13.99
N GLY A 50 2.65 7.68 -14.44
CA GLY A 50 3.85 8.51 -14.39
C GLY A 50 4.24 8.85 -12.95
N LEU A 51 5.52 8.60 -12.61
CA LEU A 51 6.04 8.77 -11.25
C LEU A 51 6.51 10.20 -10.92
N CYS A 52 6.09 11.18 -11.71
CA CYS A 52 6.70 12.50 -11.75
C CYS A 52 5.71 13.59 -12.17
N ASN A 53 6.18 14.83 -12.14
CA ASN A 53 5.51 15.92 -12.83
C ASN A 53 5.41 15.62 -14.33
N VAL A 54 4.22 15.73 -14.91
CA VAL A 54 3.98 15.46 -16.33
C VAL A 54 3.71 16.77 -17.05
N GLN A 55 4.59 17.14 -17.99
CA GLN A 55 4.36 18.29 -18.86
C GLN A 55 3.44 17.89 -20.02
N LEU A 56 2.41 18.68 -20.29
CA LEU A 56 1.48 18.49 -21.40
C LEU A 56 1.56 19.67 -22.37
N ASN A 57 1.60 19.37 -23.67
CA ASN A 57 1.43 20.34 -24.74
C ASN A 57 0.00 20.22 -25.28
N VAL A 58 -0.78 21.27 -25.12
CA VAL A 58 -2.13 21.38 -25.68
C VAL A 58 -2.04 22.09 -27.01
N VAL A 59 -2.24 21.33 -28.08
CA VAL A 59 -2.20 21.83 -29.46
C VAL A 59 -3.62 22.08 -29.93
N GLY A 60 -3.86 23.21 -30.59
CA GLY A 60 -5.17 23.62 -31.06
C GLY A 60 -5.07 24.91 -31.86
N CYS A 61 -6.16 25.64 -32.03
CA CYS A 61 -6.14 26.97 -32.62
C CYS A 61 -6.94 27.96 -31.78
N GLY A 62 -6.48 29.21 -31.72
CA GLY A 62 -7.18 30.29 -31.03
C GLY A 62 -6.82 30.48 -29.56
N PHE A 63 -5.64 30.00 -29.13
CA PHE A 63 -5.08 30.37 -27.84
C PHE A 63 -4.62 31.83 -27.87
N VAL A 64 -4.82 32.52 -26.75
CA VAL A 64 -4.49 33.94 -26.61
C VAL A 64 -3.36 34.07 -25.59
N PRO A 65 -2.32 34.87 -25.86
CA PRO A 65 -1.27 35.10 -24.88
C PRO A 65 -1.84 35.73 -23.61
N ASN A 66 -1.27 35.37 -22.46
CA ASN A 66 -1.59 36.04 -21.22
C ASN A 66 -1.18 37.52 -21.33
N LEU A 67 -2.07 38.42 -20.94
CA LEU A 67 -1.88 39.86 -21.12
C LEU A 67 -2.52 40.62 -19.97
N VAL A 68 -1.80 41.61 -19.43
CA VAL A 68 -2.38 42.62 -18.54
C VAL A 68 -2.29 43.95 -19.28
N THR A 69 -3.40 44.65 -19.42
CA THR A 69 -3.44 45.94 -20.11
C THR A 69 -3.68 47.08 -19.12
N THR A 70 -3.19 48.26 -19.49
CA THR A 70 -3.40 49.51 -18.75
C THR A 70 -4.04 50.51 -19.70
N ILE A 71 -5.02 51.27 -19.22
CA ILE A 71 -5.69 52.31 -19.98
C ILE A 71 -5.10 53.66 -19.58
N CYS A 72 -4.85 54.54 -20.55
CA CYS A 72 -4.25 55.87 -20.34
C CYS A 72 -2.90 55.83 -19.59
N GLN A 73 -2.03 54.87 -19.96
CA GLN A 73 -0.70 54.74 -19.34
C GLN A 73 0.12 56.03 -19.49
N GLY A 74 0.59 56.58 -18.37
CA GLY A 74 1.42 57.79 -18.37
C GLY A 74 0.67 59.11 -18.55
N PHE A 75 -0.67 59.10 -18.55
CA PHE A 75 -1.47 60.32 -18.63
C PHE A 75 -2.05 60.70 -17.25
N ALA A 76 -1.92 61.98 -16.89
CA ALA A 76 -2.71 62.63 -15.84
C ALA A 76 -3.73 63.55 -16.51
N ASP A 77 -4.87 63.77 -15.86
CA ASP A 77 -5.82 64.78 -16.32
C ASP A 77 -5.27 66.19 -16.11
N GLN A 78 -6.01 67.20 -16.61
CA GLN A 78 -5.65 68.61 -16.47
C GLN A 78 -5.61 69.08 -14.99
N THR A 79 -6.04 68.24 -14.05
CA THR A 79 -6.03 68.50 -12.60
C THR A 79 -4.94 67.74 -11.85
N GLY A 80 -4.09 66.98 -12.56
CA GLY A 80 -3.00 66.20 -11.97
C GLY A 80 -3.43 64.85 -11.38
N ILE A 81 -4.68 64.43 -11.58
CA ILE A 81 -5.16 63.12 -11.15
C ILE A 81 -4.74 62.08 -12.20
N PRO A 82 -4.11 60.95 -11.83
CA PRO A 82 -3.75 59.91 -12.78
C PRO A 82 -4.98 59.36 -13.50
N LEU A 83 -5.03 59.52 -14.83
CA LEU A 83 -6.05 58.89 -15.69
C LEU A 83 -5.76 57.39 -15.93
N GLN A 84 -4.56 56.97 -15.56
CA GLN A 84 -4.13 55.58 -15.64
C GLN A 84 -5.04 54.70 -14.78
N ARG A 85 -5.67 53.70 -15.42
CA ARG A 85 -6.49 52.70 -14.73
C ARG A 85 -6.23 51.29 -15.27
N PRO A 86 -6.47 50.25 -14.45
CA PRO A 86 -6.38 48.87 -14.92
C PRO A 86 -7.27 48.63 -16.15
N GLY A 87 -6.72 48.00 -17.17
CA GLY A 87 -7.47 47.44 -18.29
C GLY A 87 -7.82 45.97 -18.05
N LYS A 88 -8.23 45.28 -19.13
CA LYS A 88 -8.49 43.84 -19.08
C LYS A 88 -7.22 43.04 -18.78
N THR A 89 -7.41 41.92 -18.09
CA THR A 89 -6.44 40.85 -17.91
C THR A 89 -6.93 39.60 -18.64
N VAL A 90 -6.02 38.94 -19.35
CA VAL A 90 -6.23 37.67 -20.04
C VAL A 90 -5.36 36.62 -19.38
N THR A 91 -5.98 35.56 -18.88
CA THR A 91 -5.29 34.41 -18.27
C THR A 91 -5.75 33.12 -18.89
N THR A 92 -4.84 32.14 -18.98
CA THR A 92 -5.11 30.79 -19.46
C THR A 92 -4.89 29.79 -18.32
N ALA A 93 -5.84 28.89 -18.14
CA ALA A 93 -5.76 27.76 -17.22
C ALA A 93 -5.98 26.45 -17.98
N LEU A 94 -5.35 25.38 -17.51
CA LEU A 94 -5.54 24.02 -18.01
C LEU A 94 -5.99 23.13 -16.86
N THR A 95 -7.01 22.31 -17.11
CA THR A 95 -7.54 21.34 -16.16
C THR A 95 -7.73 20.00 -16.86
N VAL A 96 -7.26 18.91 -16.24
CA VAL A 96 -7.59 17.55 -16.66
C VAL A 96 -8.73 17.04 -15.79
N ASN A 97 -9.74 16.46 -16.42
CA ASN A 97 -10.96 16.00 -15.80
C ASN A 97 -11.08 14.49 -16.02
N CYS A 98 -10.90 13.72 -14.95
CA CYS A 98 -11.11 12.28 -14.96
C CYS A 98 -12.58 11.94 -14.72
N ASP A 99 -13.06 10.89 -15.38
CA ASP A 99 -14.26 10.16 -15.02
C ASP A 99 -13.85 8.98 -14.14
N THR A 100 -14.24 9.01 -12.86
CA THR A 100 -13.81 8.02 -11.86
C THR A 100 -14.76 6.83 -11.75
N ASN A 101 -15.98 6.93 -12.28
CA ASN A 101 -17.03 5.91 -12.13
C ASN A 101 -17.47 5.30 -13.47
N GLY A 102 -16.98 5.82 -14.60
CA GLY A 102 -17.21 5.31 -15.95
C GLY A 102 -18.58 5.65 -16.52
N ASP A 103 -19.31 6.60 -15.92
CA ASP A 103 -20.63 7.03 -16.41
C ASP A 103 -20.56 8.02 -17.58
N GLY A 104 -19.35 8.39 -18.00
CA GLY A 104 -19.07 9.33 -19.08
C GLY A 104 -19.08 10.80 -18.63
N VAL A 105 -19.31 11.08 -17.35
CA VAL A 105 -19.29 12.42 -16.76
C VAL A 105 -18.02 12.59 -15.94
N PRO A 106 -17.14 13.53 -16.31
CA PRO A 106 -15.96 13.82 -15.50
C PRO A 106 -16.35 14.42 -14.14
N ASP A 107 -15.89 13.80 -13.07
CA ASP A 107 -16.23 14.10 -11.69
C ASP A 107 -15.01 14.51 -10.83
N LEU A 108 -13.81 14.41 -11.40
CA LEU A 108 -12.56 14.83 -10.75
C LEU A 108 -11.74 15.80 -11.61
N ALA A 109 -11.56 17.03 -11.14
CA ALA A 109 -10.77 18.06 -11.81
C ALA A 109 -9.36 18.20 -11.20
N ILE A 110 -8.32 18.12 -12.03
CA ILE A 110 -6.91 18.24 -11.67
C ILE A 110 -6.32 19.46 -12.40
N PRO A 111 -6.04 20.58 -11.71
CA PRO A 111 -5.47 21.76 -12.33
C PRO A 111 -3.99 21.56 -12.66
N LEU A 112 -3.56 22.04 -13.82
CA LEU A 112 -2.15 22.12 -14.18
C LEU A 112 -1.55 23.41 -13.64
N THR A 113 -0.25 23.39 -13.34
CA THR A 113 0.54 24.56 -12.97
C THR A 113 1.48 24.96 -14.12
N ALA A 114 2.16 26.11 -13.95
CA ALA A 114 3.08 26.66 -14.94
C ALA A 114 2.45 26.76 -16.35
N VAL A 115 1.17 27.13 -16.41
CA VAL A 115 0.42 27.22 -17.66
C VAL A 115 0.86 28.44 -18.45
N THR A 116 1.41 28.21 -19.63
CA THR A 116 2.00 29.24 -20.51
C THR A 116 1.49 29.06 -21.94
N PRO A 117 0.76 30.05 -22.49
CA PRO A 117 0.50 30.12 -23.92
C PRO A 117 1.82 30.39 -24.65
N VAL A 118 2.29 29.42 -25.44
CA VAL A 118 3.56 29.50 -26.18
C VAL A 118 3.34 30.12 -27.55
N SER A 119 2.21 29.81 -28.19
CA SER A 119 1.80 30.37 -29.48
C SER A 119 0.27 30.35 -29.59
N PRO A 120 -0.31 30.96 -30.65
CA PRO A 120 -1.76 30.86 -30.91
C PRO A 120 -2.28 29.42 -31.05
N ASN A 121 -1.37 28.45 -31.23
CA ASN A 121 -1.69 27.05 -31.44
C ASN A 121 -1.14 26.11 -30.36
N LEU A 122 -0.46 26.64 -29.33
CA LEU A 122 0.16 25.83 -28.29
C LEU A 122 0.03 26.49 -26.92
N VAL A 123 -0.54 25.76 -25.97
CA VAL A 123 -0.45 26.05 -24.53
C VAL A 123 0.30 24.90 -23.86
N ARG A 124 1.22 25.23 -22.97
CA ARG A 124 1.95 24.25 -22.18
C ARG A 124 1.53 24.36 -20.72
N GLY A 125 1.38 23.22 -20.04
CA GLY A 125 1.16 23.17 -18.60
C GLY A 125 1.82 21.95 -18.00
N THR A 126 1.88 21.90 -16.67
CA THR A 126 2.48 20.78 -15.93
C THR A 126 1.48 20.23 -14.91
N LEU A 127 1.17 18.94 -15.02
CA LEU A 127 0.52 18.18 -13.95
C LEU A 127 1.55 17.94 -12.85
N GLN A 128 1.28 18.46 -11.66
CA GLN A 128 2.17 18.31 -10.51
C GLN A 128 1.88 17.01 -9.77
N SER A 129 2.92 16.36 -9.26
CA SER A 129 2.77 15.25 -8.32
C SER A 129 2.04 15.72 -7.06
N LEU A 130 1.16 14.90 -6.52
CA LEU A 130 0.26 15.23 -5.40
C LEU A 130 0.94 15.10 -4.04
N VAL A 131 2.03 15.85 -3.83
CA VAL A 131 2.79 15.82 -2.56
C VAL A 131 2.13 16.72 -1.50
N PRO A 132 2.04 16.29 -0.22
CA PRO A 132 2.55 15.04 0.36
C PRO A 132 1.58 13.85 0.30
N GLN A 133 0.36 14.03 -0.19
CA GLN A 133 -0.72 13.06 -0.03
C GLN A 133 -0.48 11.76 -0.83
N LEU A 134 -0.10 11.87 -2.10
CA LEU A 134 0.21 10.76 -3.00
C LEU A 134 1.54 11.05 -3.74
N PRO A 135 2.70 10.91 -3.07
CA PRO A 135 3.99 11.12 -3.70
C PRO A 135 4.18 10.15 -4.86
N GLY A 136 4.55 10.66 -6.04
CA GLY A 136 4.88 9.82 -7.18
C GLY A 136 3.75 9.64 -8.15
N THR A 137 2.70 10.45 -8.09
CA THR A 137 1.69 10.50 -9.14
C THR A 137 1.09 11.89 -9.19
N ALA A 138 0.79 12.38 -10.39
CA ALA A 138 0.00 13.60 -10.57
C ALA A 138 -1.52 13.34 -10.57
N PHE A 139 -1.91 12.08 -10.47
CA PHE A 139 -3.29 11.62 -10.57
C PHE A 139 -3.76 11.02 -9.25
N PRO A 140 -4.89 11.47 -8.69
CA PRO A 140 -5.51 10.88 -7.51
C PRO A 140 -5.87 9.40 -7.72
N LEU A 141 -6.00 8.65 -6.63
CA LEU A 141 -6.35 7.22 -6.67
C LEU A 141 -7.70 6.92 -7.30
N THR A 142 -8.63 7.86 -7.22
CA THR A 142 -9.94 7.74 -7.84
C THR A 142 -9.84 7.81 -9.36
N CYS A 143 -8.78 8.43 -9.92
CA CYS A 143 -8.52 8.40 -11.35
C CYS A 143 -7.76 7.11 -11.71
N CYS A 144 -8.50 6.14 -12.24
CA CYS A 144 -7.99 4.84 -12.69
C CYS A 144 -7.63 4.77 -14.17
N GLY A 145 -7.85 5.86 -14.91
CA GLY A 145 -7.39 6.01 -16.29
C GLY A 145 -8.52 5.97 -17.31
N GLY A 146 -8.16 5.69 -18.55
CA GLY A 146 -9.03 5.79 -19.71
C GLY A 146 -8.95 7.18 -20.35
N PHE A 147 -10.02 7.56 -21.07
CA PHE A 147 -10.10 8.86 -21.70
C PHE A 147 -10.56 9.91 -20.68
N ALA A 148 -9.70 10.89 -20.43
CA ALA A 148 -10.05 12.10 -19.71
C ALA A 148 -10.45 13.21 -20.68
N THR A 149 -11.19 14.18 -20.15
CA THR A 149 -11.40 15.45 -20.84
C THR A 149 -10.39 16.46 -20.30
N MET A 150 -9.87 17.32 -21.18
CA MET A 150 -8.95 18.38 -20.79
C MET A 150 -9.54 19.71 -21.23
N ASN A 151 -9.68 20.63 -20.29
CA ASN A 151 -10.24 21.95 -20.51
C ASN A 151 -9.14 23.00 -20.51
N ALA A 152 -9.04 23.73 -21.62
CA ALA A 152 -8.27 24.95 -21.73
C ALA A 152 -9.22 26.16 -21.61
N THR A 153 -9.15 26.84 -20.47
CA THR A 153 -10.03 27.96 -20.14
C THR A 153 -9.25 29.26 -20.22
N VAL A 154 -9.67 30.16 -21.10
CA VAL A 154 -9.15 31.53 -21.20
C VAL A 154 -10.15 32.47 -20.56
N THR A 155 -9.70 33.23 -19.56
CA THR A 155 -10.52 34.19 -18.83
C THR A 155 -10.13 35.61 -19.24
N PHE A 156 -11.13 36.39 -19.62
CA PHE A 156 -11.00 37.82 -19.90
C PHE A 156 -11.71 38.58 -18.78
N THR A 157 -10.96 39.33 -17.98
CA THR A 157 -11.58 40.14 -16.91
C THR A 157 -12.33 41.35 -17.47
N ALA A 158 -13.13 41.98 -16.61
CA ALA A 158 -13.60 43.34 -16.80
C ALA A 158 -12.43 44.28 -17.17
N GLY A 159 -12.75 45.33 -17.92
CA GLY A 159 -11.82 46.38 -18.30
C GLY A 159 -12.44 47.25 -19.40
N ASN A 160 -12.20 48.55 -19.37
CA ASN A 160 -12.87 49.47 -20.30
C ASN A 160 -12.41 49.29 -21.77
N ASN A 161 -11.39 48.46 -22.01
CA ASN A 161 -10.93 48.02 -23.33
C ASN A 161 -11.40 46.58 -23.68
N ASN A 162 -12.40 46.07 -22.97
CA ASN A 162 -13.12 44.85 -23.27
C ASN A 162 -14.55 45.20 -23.70
N ILE A 163 -14.92 44.90 -24.94
CA ILE A 163 -16.27 45.20 -25.46
C ILE A 163 -17.37 44.40 -24.74
N PHE A 164 -17.00 43.30 -24.07
CA PHE A 164 -17.90 42.46 -23.28
C PHE A 164 -18.01 42.90 -21.80
N ASN A 165 -17.66 44.15 -21.51
CA ASN A 165 -17.81 44.77 -20.18
C ASN A 165 -19.28 45.13 -19.84
N LEU A 166 -20.26 44.61 -20.58
CA LEU A 166 -21.69 44.92 -20.48
C LEU A 166 -22.42 44.19 -19.33
N LEU A 167 -21.77 43.25 -18.64
CA LEU A 167 -22.34 42.52 -17.51
C LEU A 167 -21.88 43.16 -16.19
N THR A 168 -22.73 43.19 -15.18
CA THR A 168 -22.55 43.84 -13.86
C THR A 168 -21.29 43.41 -13.08
N THR A 169 -20.66 42.30 -13.46
CA THR A 169 -19.38 41.80 -12.93
C THR A 169 -18.22 41.84 -13.92
N GLY A 170 -18.47 42.17 -15.19
CA GLY A 170 -17.50 42.39 -16.28
C GLY A 170 -16.53 41.23 -16.59
N GLY A 171 -16.54 40.76 -17.84
CA GLY A 171 -15.62 39.71 -18.32
C GLY A 171 -16.34 38.51 -18.94
N PHE A 172 -15.57 37.59 -19.52
CA PHE A 172 -16.09 36.32 -20.07
C PHE A 172 -15.01 35.25 -20.09
N THR A 173 -15.42 33.99 -20.16
CA THR A 173 -14.51 32.84 -20.33
C THR A 173 -14.75 32.17 -21.68
N ARG A 174 -13.68 31.60 -22.25
CA ARG A 174 -13.75 30.68 -23.38
C ARG A 174 -13.10 29.37 -22.97
N THR A 175 -13.85 28.29 -23.04
CA THR A 175 -13.34 26.95 -22.76
C THR A 175 -13.23 26.16 -24.05
N THR A 176 -12.08 25.53 -24.25
CA THR A 176 -11.86 24.55 -25.31
C THR A 176 -11.62 23.20 -24.65
N THR A 177 -12.32 22.16 -25.11
CA THR A 177 -12.23 20.82 -24.54
C THR A 177 -11.52 19.88 -25.51
N CYS A 178 -10.51 19.18 -25.01
CA CYS A 178 -9.76 18.15 -25.73
C CYS A 178 -9.97 16.80 -25.07
N VAL A 179 -9.79 15.72 -25.84
CA VAL A 179 -9.68 14.38 -25.28
C VAL A 179 -8.21 14.11 -24.97
N LEU A 180 -7.94 13.47 -23.84
CA LEU A 180 -6.62 13.02 -23.42
C LEU A 180 -6.72 11.55 -23.01
N ASP A 181 -5.99 10.69 -23.70
CA ASP A 181 -5.82 9.30 -23.26
C ASP A 181 -4.81 9.25 -22.11
N LEU A 182 -5.30 8.92 -20.91
CA LEU A 182 -4.46 8.76 -19.73
C LEU A 182 -3.72 7.41 -19.71
N GLY A 183 -4.12 6.48 -20.57
CA GLY A 183 -3.89 5.04 -20.43
C GLY A 183 -4.63 4.47 -19.21
N LEU A 184 -4.43 3.20 -18.92
CA LEU A 184 -5.07 2.52 -17.80
C LEU A 184 -4.08 2.35 -16.65
N ARG A 185 -4.54 2.59 -15.43
CA ARG A 185 -3.70 2.46 -14.24
C ARG A 185 -3.52 1.00 -13.87
N ALA A 186 -2.33 0.62 -13.41
CA ALA A 186 -2.16 -0.64 -12.69
C ALA A 186 -2.95 -0.65 -11.36
N PRO A 187 -3.23 -1.82 -10.79
CA PRO A 187 -3.72 -1.94 -9.42
C PRO A 187 -2.76 -1.26 -8.44
N VAL A 188 -3.30 -0.46 -7.52
CA VAL A 188 -2.52 0.18 -6.46
C VAL A 188 -2.79 -0.54 -5.15
N VAL A 189 -1.75 -0.95 -4.43
CA VAL A 189 -1.91 -1.58 -3.09
C VAL A 189 -1.50 -0.59 -2.00
N ILE A 190 -2.36 -0.38 -1.02
CA ILE A 190 -2.20 0.64 0.03
C ILE A 190 -1.95 -0.01 1.39
N SER A 191 -2.65 -1.09 1.68
CA SER A 191 -2.39 -1.86 2.90
C SER A 191 -2.74 -3.32 2.71
N ALA A 192 -2.20 -4.15 3.59
CA ALA A 192 -2.54 -5.56 3.71
C ALA A 192 -2.60 -5.88 5.20
N SER A 193 -3.69 -6.49 5.62
CA SER A 193 -3.88 -6.90 7.02
C SER A 193 -4.52 -8.27 7.08
N PRO A 194 -4.07 -9.16 7.97
CA PRO A 194 -4.73 -10.45 8.19
C PRO A 194 -6.14 -10.24 8.75
N SER A 195 -7.08 -11.10 8.35
CA SER A 195 -8.44 -11.08 8.89
C SER A 195 -8.56 -11.80 10.26
N GLY A 196 -7.51 -12.51 10.69
CA GLY A 196 -7.48 -13.32 11.91
C GLY A 196 -6.07 -13.54 12.50
N PRO A 197 -5.89 -14.53 13.40
CA PRO A 197 -4.59 -14.87 13.96
C PRO A 197 -3.58 -15.19 12.86
N VAL A 198 -2.39 -14.60 12.96
CA VAL A 198 -1.32 -14.81 11.98
C VAL A 198 -0.51 -16.03 12.39
N ASP A 199 -0.54 -17.09 11.59
CA ASP A 199 0.43 -18.19 11.69
C ASP A 199 0.80 -18.69 10.28
N CYS A 200 2.04 -19.13 10.11
CA CYS A 200 2.52 -19.67 8.83
C CYS A 200 2.10 -21.13 8.56
N ALA A 201 1.51 -21.81 9.54
CA ALA A 201 1.14 -23.21 9.41
C ALA A 201 -0.18 -23.40 8.66
N ASN A 202 -1.08 -22.42 8.76
CA ASN A 202 -2.41 -22.48 8.21
C ASN A 202 -2.60 -21.47 7.07
N PRO A 203 -3.46 -21.77 6.08
CA PRO A 203 -3.93 -20.77 5.15
C PRO A 203 -4.62 -19.61 5.88
N GLN A 204 -4.34 -18.38 5.46
CA GLN A 204 -4.87 -17.17 6.09
C GLN A 204 -5.37 -16.17 5.04
N ASP A 205 -6.52 -15.58 5.33
CA ASP A 205 -7.09 -14.52 4.51
C ASP A 205 -6.40 -13.18 4.84
N ILE A 206 -5.95 -12.50 3.80
CA ILE A 206 -5.36 -11.17 3.86
C ILE A 206 -6.33 -10.21 3.17
N ILE A 207 -6.80 -9.23 3.94
CA ILE A 207 -7.55 -8.10 3.44
C ILE A 207 -6.57 -7.09 2.88
N ILE A 208 -6.68 -6.82 1.58
CA ILE A 208 -5.81 -5.91 0.84
C ILE A 208 -6.65 -4.70 0.43
N THR A 209 -6.26 -3.52 0.93
CA THR A 209 -6.89 -2.26 0.51
C THR A 209 -6.03 -1.57 -0.54
N GLY A 210 -6.68 -0.84 -1.43
CA GLY A 210 -5.99 -0.24 -2.55
C GLY A 210 -6.88 0.64 -3.41
N ALA A 211 -6.50 0.78 -4.67
CA ALA A 211 -7.28 1.49 -5.67
C ALA A 211 -7.17 0.82 -7.03
N CYS A 212 -8.16 1.10 -7.88
CA CYS A 212 -8.18 0.64 -9.27
C CYS A 212 -8.10 -0.89 -9.39
N PHE A 213 -8.71 -1.64 -8.45
CA PHE A 213 -8.89 -3.08 -8.59
C PHE A 213 -9.99 -3.43 -9.59
N ILE A 214 -10.91 -2.50 -9.80
CA ILE A 214 -11.93 -2.50 -10.86
C ILE A 214 -11.78 -1.16 -11.59
N LEU A 215 -11.79 -1.20 -12.91
CA LEU A 215 -11.73 0.00 -13.75
C LEU A 215 -13.10 0.70 -13.80
N PRO A 216 -13.16 1.99 -14.21
CA PRO A 216 -14.42 2.73 -14.29
C PRO A 216 -15.48 2.03 -15.17
N ASN A 217 -15.06 1.30 -16.20
CA ASN A 217 -15.96 0.50 -17.05
C ASN A 217 -16.45 -0.82 -16.42
N GLY A 218 -16.19 -1.06 -15.13
CA GLY A 218 -16.57 -2.27 -14.41
C GLY A 218 -15.67 -3.49 -14.64
N THR A 219 -14.64 -3.38 -15.49
CA THR A 219 -13.74 -4.50 -15.77
C THR A 219 -12.77 -4.73 -14.62
N ALA A 220 -12.58 -5.98 -14.20
CA ALA A 220 -11.58 -6.34 -13.20
C ALA A 220 -10.17 -5.98 -13.69
N ASN A 221 -9.41 -5.28 -12.86
CA ASN A 221 -8.04 -4.87 -13.14
C ASN A 221 -7.00 -5.77 -12.43
N VAL A 222 -7.44 -6.82 -11.75
CA VAL A 222 -6.57 -7.76 -11.00
C VAL A 222 -6.85 -9.18 -11.47
N THR A 223 -5.81 -9.86 -11.92
CA THR A 223 -5.81 -11.26 -12.34
C THR A 223 -4.98 -12.15 -11.42
N SER A 224 -4.10 -11.57 -10.60
CA SER A 224 -3.29 -12.32 -9.62
C SER A 224 -2.92 -11.45 -8.43
N VAL A 225 -2.85 -12.08 -7.26
CA VAL A 225 -2.36 -11.48 -6.02
C VAL A 225 -1.26 -12.38 -5.49
N PHE A 226 -0.13 -11.80 -5.11
CA PHE A 226 1.03 -12.57 -4.66
C PHE A 226 1.87 -11.80 -3.64
N ALA A 227 2.66 -12.55 -2.89
CA ALA A 227 3.55 -12.08 -1.84
C ALA A 227 4.99 -12.38 -2.26
N VAL A 228 5.89 -11.41 -2.12
CA VAL A 228 7.33 -11.58 -2.43
C VAL A 228 8.13 -11.35 -1.16
N ASP A 229 9.01 -12.28 -0.80
CA ASP A 229 9.86 -12.12 0.37
C ASP A 229 10.79 -10.91 0.22
N ALA A 230 10.78 -10.02 1.20
CA ALA A 230 11.57 -8.81 1.21
C ALA A 230 13.09 -9.08 1.24
N ALA A 231 13.52 -10.21 1.83
CA ALA A 231 14.93 -10.60 1.91
C ALA A 231 15.36 -11.48 0.73
N ASN A 232 14.43 -12.16 0.07
CA ASN A 232 14.70 -13.04 -1.07
C ASN A 232 13.65 -12.85 -2.17
N PRO A 233 13.86 -11.95 -3.14
CA PRO A 233 12.87 -11.66 -4.17
C PRO A 233 12.50 -12.83 -5.10
N ASN A 234 13.27 -13.93 -5.07
CA ASN A 234 12.95 -15.15 -5.81
C ASN A 234 11.92 -16.02 -5.07
N ASN A 235 11.72 -15.80 -3.76
CA ASN A 235 10.70 -16.47 -2.96
C ASN A 235 9.36 -15.73 -3.13
N VAL A 236 8.53 -16.26 -4.02
CA VAL A 236 7.22 -15.71 -4.36
C VAL A 236 6.14 -16.71 -3.98
N ILE A 237 5.15 -16.25 -3.23
CA ILE A 237 4.01 -17.04 -2.77
C ILE A 237 2.76 -16.50 -3.46
N GLN A 238 2.12 -17.33 -4.26
CA GLN A 238 0.85 -16.97 -4.92
C GLN A 238 -0.30 -17.10 -3.93
N ALA A 239 -1.27 -16.18 -4.00
CA ALA A 239 -2.55 -16.40 -3.34
C ALA A 239 -3.21 -17.65 -3.95
N GLN A 240 -3.72 -18.53 -3.10
CA GLN A 240 -4.44 -19.73 -3.55
C GLN A 240 -5.75 -19.37 -4.24
N ARG A 241 -6.39 -18.31 -3.74
CA ARG A 241 -7.57 -17.67 -4.30
C ARG A 241 -7.62 -16.21 -3.85
N PHE A 242 -8.35 -15.39 -4.59
CA PHE A 242 -8.70 -14.05 -4.16
C PHE A 242 -10.07 -13.66 -4.71
N VAL A 243 -10.72 -12.71 -4.05
CA VAL A 243 -11.99 -12.12 -4.45
C VAL A 243 -11.83 -10.60 -4.43
N ILE A 244 -12.20 -9.94 -5.53
CA ILE A 244 -12.29 -8.48 -5.58
C ILE A 244 -13.66 -8.10 -5.03
N LEU A 245 -13.71 -7.55 -3.83
CA LEU A 245 -14.97 -7.21 -3.15
C LEU A 245 -15.52 -5.85 -3.61
N SER A 246 -14.62 -4.93 -3.97
CA SER A 246 -14.93 -3.60 -4.45
C SER A 246 -13.73 -3.03 -5.22
N PRO A 247 -13.85 -1.85 -5.87
CA PRO A 247 -12.72 -1.23 -6.58
C PRO A 247 -11.48 -0.94 -5.73
N ASN A 248 -11.60 -1.00 -4.40
CA ASN A 248 -10.58 -0.67 -3.41
C ASN A 248 -10.31 -1.79 -2.37
N LEU A 249 -10.94 -2.96 -2.50
CA LEU A 249 -10.82 -4.04 -1.52
C LEU A 249 -10.70 -5.41 -2.19
N ILE A 250 -9.69 -6.16 -1.77
CA ILE A 250 -9.48 -7.56 -2.13
C ILE A 250 -9.41 -8.39 -0.85
N ASP A 251 -9.99 -9.58 -0.89
CA ASP A 251 -9.76 -10.64 0.09
C ASP A 251 -8.98 -11.77 -0.59
N ALA A 252 -7.80 -12.11 -0.07
CA ALA A 252 -6.89 -13.07 -0.68
C ALA A 252 -6.41 -14.13 0.33
N LEU A 253 -6.61 -15.41 0.00
CA LEU A 253 -6.17 -16.53 0.82
C LEU A 253 -4.74 -16.92 0.45
N PHE A 254 -3.83 -16.83 1.41
CA PHE A 254 -2.43 -17.24 1.25
C PHE A 254 -2.09 -18.45 2.10
N SER A 255 -1.22 -19.31 1.58
CA SER A 255 -0.55 -20.37 2.36
C SER A 255 0.95 -20.13 2.35
N PHE A 256 1.46 -19.51 3.42
CA PHE A 256 2.87 -19.17 3.49
C PHE A 256 3.76 -20.38 3.80
N GLY A 257 3.27 -21.32 4.60
CA GLY A 257 4.04 -22.50 5.00
C GLY A 257 5.06 -22.20 6.09
N THR A 258 5.30 -23.18 6.97
CA THR A 258 6.14 -23.02 8.16
C THR A 258 7.60 -22.68 7.85
N ALA A 259 8.10 -23.00 6.66
CA ALA A 259 9.43 -22.63 6.19
C ALA A 259 9.64 -21.11 6.09
N ASN A 260 8.55 -20.34 5.95
CA ASN A 260 8.56 -18.89 5.85
C ASN A 260 8.29 -18.19 7.19
N ALA A 261 8.34 -18.91 8.32
CA ALA A 261 8.16 -18.33 9.65
C ALA A 261 9.20 -17.25 9.96
N GLY A 262 8.72 -16.07 10.36
CA GLY A 262 9.53 -14.89 10.65
C GLY A 262 9.87 -14.02 9.44
N HIS A 263 9.59 -14.49 8.22
CA HIS A 263 9.83 -13.72 7.00
C HIS A 263 8.82 -12.58 6.85
N THR A 264 9.25 -11.52 6.17
CA THR A 264 8.42 -10.37 5.82
C THR A 264 8.20 -10.35 4.32
N PHE A 265 6.94 -10.32 3.91
CA PHE A 265 6.54 -10.34 2.51
C PHE A 265 5.98 -8.99 2.08
N LEU A 266 6.32 -8.58 0.86
CA LEU A 266 5.73 -7.46 0.15
C LEU A 266 4.51 -7.96 -0.63
N ILE A 267 3.38 -7.26 -0.50
CA ILE A 267 2.11 -7.68 -1.14
C ILE A 267 1.90 -6.97 -2.46
N PHE A 268 1.50 -7.73 -3.48
CA PHE A 268 1.28 -7.25 -4.84
C PHE A 268 -0.07 -7.69 -5.40
N ALA A 269 -0.66 -6.81 -6.20
CA ALA A 269 -1.75 -7.13 -7.10
C ALA A 269 -1.29 -6.87 -8.54
N SER A 270 -1.64 -7.76 -9.46
CA SER A 270 -1.32 -7.61 -10.89
C SER A 270 -2.52 -7.90 -11.74
N GLY A 271 -2.61 -7.23 -12.87
CA GLY A 271 -3.60 -7.48 -13.91
C GLY A 271 -3.14 -7.03 -15.28
N PRO A 272 -4.08 -6.88 -16.23
CA PRO A 272 -3.77 -6.56 -17.62
C PRO A 272 -3.06 -5.21 -17.78
N ASN A 273 -3.26 -4.28 -16.85
CA ASN A 273 -2.67 -2.94 -16.92
C ASN A 273 -1.37 -2.80 -16.12
N GLY A 274 -0.86 -3.90 -15.57
CA GLY A 274 0.41 -3.96 -14.86
C GLY A 274 0.33 -4.56 -13.47
N THR A 275 1.45 -4.47 -12.76
CA THR A 275 1.61 -4.92 -11.38
C THR A 275 1.78 -3.70 -10.48
N SER A 276 1.13 -3.71 -9.32
CA SER A 276 1.39 -2.76 -8.24
C SER A 276 2.89 -2.67 -7.94
N ARG A 277 3.40 -1.51 -7.59
CA ARG A 277 4.87 -1.33 -7.43
C ARG A 277 5.25 -1.43 -5.96
N ASN A 278 6.43 -1.92 -5.61
CA ASN A 278 6.96 -1.79 -4.24
C ASN A 278 8.43 -1.36 -4.32
N LEU A 279 8.63 -0.26 -5.04
CA LEU A 279 9.94 0.26 -5.38
C LEU A 279 10.47 1.13 -4.24
N SER A 280 11.64 0.78 -3.70
CA SER A 280 12.44 1.62 -2.82
C SER A 280 13.42 2.52 -3.59
N THR A 281 13.61 2.25 -4.88
CA THR A 281 14.46 3.00 -5.80
C THR A 281 13.78 3.13 -7.16
N LEU A 282 14.01 4.25 -7.84
CA LEU A 282 13.41 4.47 -9.16
C LEU A 282 13.98 3.52 -10.21
N PRO A 283 13.20 3.12 -11.23
CA PRO A 283 13.76 2.49 -12.42
C PRO A 283 14.80 3.41 -13.07
N ALA A 284 15.87 2.82 -13.60
CA ALA A 284 16.92 3.56 -14.30
C ALA A 284 16.32 4.46 -15.41
N GLY A 285 16.71 5.74 -15.44
CA GLY A 285 16.18 6.73 -16.39
C GLY A 285 15.02 7.59 -15.87
N SER A 286 14.53 7.36 -14.64
CA SER A 286 13.53 8.24 -14.02
C SER A 286 14.13 9.62 -13.68
N PRO A 287 13.39 10.75 -13.88
CA PRO A 287 13.89 12.07 -13.53
C PRO A 287 14.29 12.21 -12.04
N ALA A 288 15.27 13.05 -11.74
CA ALA A 288 15.66 13.34 -10.36
C ALA A 288 14.48 13.96 -9.58
N GLY A 289 14.16 13.42 -8.40
CA GLY A 289 13.05 13.90 -7.55
C GLY A 289 11.70 13.23 -7.80
N CYS A 290 11.62 12.20 -8.66
CA CYS A 290 10.42 11.37 -8.78
C CYS A 290 10.26 10.50 -7.53
N PRO A 291 9.11 10.54 -6.84
CA PRO A 291 8.89 9.67 -5.68
C PRO A 291 8.85 8.17 -6.06
N THR A 292 9.24 7.33 -5.11
CA THR A 292 9.46 5.88 -5.27
C THR A 292 8.29 5.06 -4.71
N GLY A 293 7.79 4.07 -5.47
CA GLY A 293 6.97 2.96 -4.93
C GLY A 293 5.45 3.08 -5.12
N ASN A 294 4.75 1.93 -5.09
CA ASN A 294 3.30 1.64 -5.25
C ASN A 294 2.36 2.77 -5.67
N GLU A 295 2.70 3.46 -6.76
CA GLU A 295 2.17 4.76 -7.19
C GLU A 295 1.95 5.84 -6.08
N GLN A 296 2.35 5.58 -4.82
CA GLN A 296 2.10 6.37 -3.59
C GLN A 296 3.16 6.17 -2.48
N GLY A 297 4.20 5.37 -2.72
CA GLY A 297 5.27 5.12 -1.74
C GLY A 297 4.89 4.28 -0.51
N ILE A 298 3.81 3.50 -0.58
CA ILE A 298 3.38 2.67 0.56
C ILE A 298 4.00 1.27 0.45
N LEU A 299 5.00 1.02 1.28
CA LEU A 299 5.54 -0.31 1.46
C LEU A 299 4.53 -1.14 2.26
N VAL A 300 3.86 -2.05 1.56
CA VAL A 300 2.87 -2.94 2.18
C VAL A 300 3.54 -4.25 2.51
N SER A 301 3.79 -4.47 3.79
CA SER A 301 4.41 -5.67 4.31
C SER A 301 3.45 -6.53 5.13
N PHE A 302 3.69 -7.83 5.08
CA PHE A 302 3.03 -8.83 5.90
C PHE A 302 4.12 -9.69 6.55
N GLN A 303 4.13 -9.78 7.88
CA GLN A 303 5.04 -10.67 8.59
C GLN A 303 4.35 -11.99 8.89
N CYS A 304 4.92 -13.08 8.40
CA CYS A 304 4.43 -14.42 8.69
C CYS A 304 4.95 -14.86 10.06
N GLN A 305 4.05 -15.12 11.02
CA GLN A 305 4.44 -15.46 12.38
C GLN A 305 4.67 -16.97 12.54
N ALA A 306 5.68 -17.33 13.34
CA ALA A 306 5.86 -18.72 13.74
C ALA A 306 4.61 -19.24 14.47
N PRO A 307 4.23 -20.51 14.27
CA PRO A 307 3.14 -21.11 15.05
C PRO A 307 3.40 -20.91 16.55
N PRO A 308 2.36 -20.65 17.36
CA PRO A 308 2.52 -20.62 18.80
C PRO A 308 3.20 -21.93 19.25
N PRO A 309 4.22 -21.87 20.12
CA PRO A 309 4.81 -23.09 20.63
C PRO A 309 3.72 -23.96 21.27
N PRO A 310 3.74 -25.28 21.09
CA PRO A 310 2.73 -26.16 21.66
C PRO A 310 2.66 -25.94 23.17
N PRO A 311 1.47 -25.98 23.78
CA PRO A 311 1.34 -25.85 25.23
C PRO A 311 2.22 -26.90 25.91
N ILE A 312 3.23 -26.47 26.66
CA ILE A 312 4.00 -27.40 27.50
C ILE A 312 3.07 -27.84 28.62
N THR A 313 2.49 -29.03 28.49
CA THR A 313 1.69 -29.62 29.55
C THR A 313 2.66 -30.18 30.60
N ILE A 314 2.62 -29.61 31.79
CA ILE A 314 3.41 -30.09 32.92
C ILE A 314 3.10 -31.56 33.20
N GLN A 315 4.13 -32.39 33.28
CA GLN A 315 3.96 -33.83 33.45
C GLN A 315 4.98 -34.42 34.42
N VAL A 316 4.55 -35.43 35.17
CA VAL A 316 5.40 -36.26 36.02
C VAL A 316 5.61 -37.60 35.33
N LEU A 317 6.86 -37.99 35.14
CA LEU A 317 7.25 -39.19 34.41
C LEU A 317 7.70 -40.31 35.36
N SER A 318 8.41 -39.96 36.43
CA SER A 318 8.87 -40.95 37.40
C SER A 318 9.08 -40.36 38.78
N CYS A 319 9.04 -41.22 39.79
CA CYS A 319 9.45 -40.90 41.14
C CYS A 319 10.44 -41.96 41.66
N SER A 320 11.46 -41.53 42.39
CA SER A 320 12.42 -42.43 43.03
C SER A 320 12.74 -41.92 44.42
N ILE A 321 12.72 -42.80 45.41
CA ILE A 321 13.06 -42.45 46.78
C ILE A 321 14.49 -42.87 47.11
N ASP A 322 15.20 -42.03 47.85
CA ASP A 322 16.56 -42.30 48.30
C ASP A 322 16.71 -41.90 49.78
N ARG A 323 17.61 -42.57 50.49
CA ARG A 323 17.96 -42.31 51.88
C ARG A 323 19.47 -42.07 52.00
N PRO A 324 19.92 -40.81 51.90
CA PRO A 324 21.32 -40.46 52.05
C PRO A 324 21.89 -40.86 53.43
N ALA A 325 23.21 -41.12 53.49
CA ALA A 325 23.94 -41.65 54.65
C ALA A 325 23.95 -40.78 55.93
N GLY A 326 23.18 -39.68 55.99
CA GLY A 326 23.02 -38.79 57.15
C GLY A 326 21.58 -38.70 57.69
N GLY A 327 20.66 -39.53 57.18
CA GLY A 327 19.27 -39.62 57.67
C GLY A 327 18.24 -38.76 56.92
N GLY A 328 17.01 -39.30 56.81
CA GLY A 328 15.85 -38.70 56.15
C GLY A 328 15.67 -39.12 54.68
N PHE A 329 14.43 -39.44 54.28
CA PHE A 329 14.11 -39.80 52.90
C PHE A 329 13.95 -38.57 52.01
N THR A 330 14.43 -38.67 50.78
CA THR A 330 14.29 -37.67 49.74
C THR A 330 13.63 -38.30 48.52
N LEU A 331 12.57 -37.69 48.01
CA LEU A 331 11.91 -38.14 46.77
C LEU A 331 12.39 -37.26 45.61
N THR A 332 12.96 -37.89 44.60
CA THR A 332 13.25 -37.25 43.32
C THR A 332 12.08 -37.49 42.38
N VAL A 333 11.52 -36.41 41.84
CA VAL A 333 10.46 -36.47 40.82
C VAL A 333 11.05 -35.98 39.51
N LEU A 334 10.99 -36.81 38.49
CA LEU A 334 11.39 -36.45 37.13
C LEU A 334 10.15 -36.23 36.26
N GLY A 335 10.24 -35.27 35.36
CA GLY A 335 9.13 -34.86 34.52
C GLY A 335 9.55 -33.87 33.46
N SER A 336 8.61 -33.06 32.98
CA SER A 336 8.93 -31.93 32.13
C SER A 336 7.97 -30.77 32.34
N GLY A 337 8.44 -29.58 31.97
CA GLY A 337 7.68 -28.33 32.10
C GLY A 337 7.61 -27.79 33.51
N PHE A 338 8.48 -28.22 34.43
CA PHE A 338 8.50 -27.67 35.78
C PHE A 338 9.00 -26.22 35.78
N LYS A 339 8.36 -25.33 36.54
CA LYS A 339 8.78 -23.93 36.72
C LYS A 339 9.14 -23.66 38.18
N SER A 340 9.92 -22.61 38.43
CA SER A 340 10.17 -22.15 39.80
C SER A 340 8.85 -21.72 40.47
N GLY A 341 8.68 -22.01 41.76
CA GLY A 341 7.42 -21.78 42.49
C GLY A 341 6.36 -22.87 42.33
N ILE A 342 6.70 -23.99 41.69
CA ILE A 342 5.83 -25.17 41.55
C ILE A 342 5.31 -25.70 42.89
N THR A 343 4.01 -25.98 42.94
CA THR A 343 3.36 -26.67 44.06
C THR A 343 3.25 -28.16 43.77
N VAL A 344 3.55 -29.00 44.77
CA VAL A 344 3.44 -30.46 44.66
C VAL A 344 2.49 -31.00 45.72
N LYS A 345 1.53 -31.82 45.31
CA LYS A 345 0.66 -32.59 46.20
C LYS A 345 0.92 -34.08 46.02
N ILE A 346 0.94 -34.83 47.11
CA ILE A 346 1.05 -36.30 47.10
C ILE A 346 -0.13 -36.87 47.90
N GLY A 347 -0.94 -37.71 47.26
CA GLY A 347 -2.16 -38.27 47.89
C GLY A 347 -3.13 -37.18 48.37
N GLY A 348 -3.17 -36.04 47.68
CA GLY A 348 -3.98 -34.86 48.06
C GLY A 348 -3.33 -33.91 49.06
N ASN A 349 -2.24 -34.31 49.73
CA ASN A 349 -1.55 -33.49 50.73
C ASN A 349 -0.46 -32.62 50.10
N THR A 350 -0.43 -31.33 50.46
CA THR A 350 0.61 -30.39 49.98
C THR A 350 1.97 -30.70 50.60
N VAL A 351 3.00 -30.80 49.77
CA VAL A 351 4.39 -30.99 50.20
C VAL A 351 5.02 -29.62 50.46
N ASN A 352 5.41 -29.36 51.71
CA ASN A 352 5.95 -28.04 52.09
C ASN A 352 7.44 -27.86 51.72
N LYS A 353 8.18 -28.95 51.48
CA LYS A 353 9.62 -28.92 51.17
C LYS A 353 9.89 -29.37 49.74
N VAL A 354 9.49 -28.53 48.78
CA VAL A 354 9.75 -28.72 47.33
C VAL A 354 10.99 -27.94 46.93
N LYS A 355 11.99 -28.60 46.34
CA LYS A 355 13.14 -27.95 45.73
C LYS A 355 13.12 -28.16 44.22
N PHE A 356 12.81 -27.09 43.50
CA PHE A 356 13.00 -27.01 42.05
C PHE A 356 14.49 -27.08 41.71
N LYS A 357 14.91 -28.03 40.87
CA LYS A 357 16.31 -28.15 40.41
C LYS A 357 16.48 -27.60 39.01
N ASN A 358 15.60 -28.02 38.11
CA ASN A 358 15.50 -27.56 36.73
C ASN A 358 14.10 -27.94 36.20
N ASP A 359 13.85 -27.64 34.92
CA ASP A 359 12.59 -27.89 34.21
C ASP A 359 12.11 -29.35 34.15
N SER A 360 12.94 -30.29 34.60
CA SER A 360 12.69 -31.73 34.52
C SER A 360 12.94 -32.48 35.84
N LYS A 361 13.32 -31.79 36.91
CA LYS A 361 13.65 -32.41 38.21
C LYS A 361 13.21 -31.60 39.42
N LEU A 362 12.48 -32.26 40.31
CA LEU A 362 12.15 -31.78 41.66
C LEU A 362 12.76 -32.71 42.70
N VAL A 363 13.10 -32.14 43.85
CA VAL A 363 13.59 -32.86 45.02
C VAL A 363 12.72 -32.50 46.22
N LEU A 364 12.04 -33.49 46.79
CA LEU A 364 11.07 -33.33 47.87
C LEU A 364 11.57 -33.97 49.17
N LYS A 365 11.24 -33.37 50.30
CA LYS A 365 11.54 -33.92 51.64
C LYS A 365 10.29 -34.00 52.51
N GLY A 366 10.30 -34.91 53.49
CA GLY A 366 9.17 -35.06 54.43
C GLY A 366 7.92 -35.68 53.80
N VAL A 367 8.11 -36.58 52.83
CA VAL A 367 7.03 -37.15 52.00
C VAL A 367 6.53 -38.52 52.47
N CYS A 368 7.17 -39.12 53.47
CA CYS A 368 6.89 -40.51 53.88
C CYS A 368 5.47 -40.75 54.37
N GLY A 369 4.85 -39.75 55.01
CA GLY A 369 3.44 -39.83 55.42
C GLY A 369 2.45 -39.69 54.26
N PHE A 370 2.92 -39.41 53.04
CA PHE A 370 2.10 -39.22 51.85
C PHE A 370 2.32 -40.32 50.79
N LEU A 371 3.27 -41.22 51.03
CA LEU A 371 3.68 -42.27 50.10
C LEU A 371 3.24 -43.65 50.61
N PRO A 372 2.80 -44.57 49.72
CA PRO A 372 2.62 -44.40 48.28
C PRO A 372 1.41 -43.50 47.97
N GLY A 373 1.45 -42.75 46.87
CA GLY A 373 0.38 -41.80 46.56
C GLY A 373 0.51 -41.11 45.21
N ALA A 374 -0.61 -40.55 44.73
CA ALA A 374 -0.68 -39.82 43.48
C ALA A 374 0.03 -38.46 43.60
N ILE A 375 1.04 -38.23 42.79
CA ILE A 375 1.75 -36.95 42.64
C ILE A 375 1.00 -36.09 41.64
N VAL A 376 0.59 -34.90 42.08
CA VAL A 376 0.03 -33.84 41.23
C VAL A 376 0.90 -32.61 41.39
N VAL A 377 1.35 -32.04 40.29
CA VAL A 377 2.20 -30.84 40.28
C VAL A 377 1.48 -29.68 39.59
N GLN A 378 1.71 -28.45 40.04
CA GLN A 378 1.09 -27.27 39.47
C GLN A 378 2.08 -26.10 39.44
N ASN A 379 2.37 -25.58 38.25
CA ASN A 379 3.14 -24.34 38.12
C ASN A 379 2.29 -23.11 38.53
N PRO A 380 2.92 -22.00 38.95
CA PRO A 380 2.20 -20.77 39.26
C PRO A 380 1.35 -20.28 38.08
N GLY A 381 0.04 -20.08 38.32
CA GLY A 381 -0.90 -19.58 37.30
C GLY A 381 -1.30 -20.58 36.21
N GLU A 382 -0.88 -21.84 36.31
CA GLU A 382 -1.19 -22.89 35.33
C GLU A 382 -2.10 -23.96 35.93
N THR A 383 -2.73 -24.75 35.07
CA THR A 383 -3.52 -25.93 35.46
C THR A 383 -2.60 -27.01 36.03
N ALA A 384 -3.11 -27.80 36.98
CA ALA A 384 -2.36 -28.91 37.56
C ALA A 384 -2.14 -30.06 36.55
N SER A 385 -1.06 -30.81 36.73
CA SER A 385 -0.77 -32.03 35.96
C SER A 385 -1.84 -33.10 36.19
N ASN A 386 -1.90 -34.06 35.26
CA ASN A 386 -2.57 -35.32 35.55
C ASN A 386 -1.90 -36.02 36.75
N PRO A 387 -2.66 -36.73 37.60
CA PRO A 387 -2.08 -37.47 38.73
C PRO A 387 -1.15 -38.60 38.26
N PHE A 388 0.07 -38.63 38.77
CA PHE A 388 1.03 -39.71 38.54
C PHE A 388 1.12 -40.60 39.80
N GLN A 389 0.83 -41.89 39.68
CA GLN A 389 0.90 -42.79 40.84
C GLN A 389 2.36 -43.11 41.20
N CYS A 390 2.78 -42.70 42.39
CA CYS A 390 4.09 -43.02 42.94
C CYS A 390 3.99 -44.17 43.95
N ASN A 391 4.47 -45.35 43.55
CA ASN A 391 4.41 -46.58 44.36
C ASN A 391 5.61 -46.75 45.30
N GLN A 392 6.45 -45.73 45.48
CA GLN A 392 7.60 -45.77 46.38
C GLN A 392 7.13 -45.70 47.84
N THR A 393 7.85 -46.35 48.75
CA THR A 393 7.58 -46.33 50.19
C THR A 393 8.85 -45.96 50.96
N CYS A 394 8.70 -45.33 52.13
CA CYS A 394 9.81 -45.01 53.02
C CYS A 394 10.07 -46.18 53.99
N ASN A 395 10.62 -47.27 53.49
CA ASN A 395 11.01 -48.42 54.31
C ASN A 395 12.49 -48.38 54.68
#